data_AF-A0A6V7I1Y5-F1
#
_entry.id   AF-A0A6V7I1Y5-F1
#
_cell.length_a   1.000
_cell.length_b   1.000
_cell.length_c   1.000
_cell.angle_alpha   90.00
_cell.angle_beta   90.00
_cell.angle_gamma   90.00
#
_symmetry.space_group_name_H-M   'P 1'
#
loop_
_entity.id
_entity.type
_entity.pdbx_description
1 polymer ?
#
loop_
_entity_poly.entity_id
_entity_poly.type
_entity_poly.pdbx_seq_one_letter_code
_entity_poly.pdbx_strand_id
1 'polypeptide(L)'
;AKFGRKMMYVNYLDELAQHINLDQLIIPQQVLDHDEQLMLKTRKNLPTSPPSSSVATPIATTQFGASLQFIKENNGGDPIPPIVKQCVDFLDTPDALETEGIFRRSANVAVVKELQNRCNHGLPVDFQDDPHIAAVLLKTFLRELDEPLMTFELYDEITQFQ
;
A
#
# COMPACT_ATOMS: atom_id res chain seq x y z
N ALA A 1 4.62 18.56 6.56
CA ALA A 1 4.80 19.07 5.17
C ALA A 1 3.49 19.67 4.64
N LYS A 2 3.44 20.97 4.32
CA LYS A 2 2.20 21.70 3.95
C LYS A 2 1.79 21.59 2.45
N PHE A 3 2.50 20.81 1.64
CA PHE A 3 2.25 20.70 0.18
C PHE A 3 1.43 19.48 -0.27
N GLY A 4 1.35 18.41 0.52
CA GLY A 4 0.65 17.17 0.11
C GLY A 4 -0.87 17.29 0.02
N ARG A 5 -1.49 18.21 0.78
CA ARG A 5 -2.95 18.36 0.87
C ARG A 5 -3.59 19.15 -0.30
N LYS A 6 -2.85 19.49 -1.35
CA LYS A 6 -3.34 20.33 -2.47
C LYS A 6 -3.23 19.69 -3.86
N MET A 7 -2.69 18.47 -3.98
CA MET A 7 -2.69 17.75 -5.25
C MET A 7 -3.86 16.77 -5.27
N MET A 8 -4.66 16.84 -6.32
CA MET A 8 -5.63 15.81 -6.67
C MET A 8 -5.17 15.13 -7.96
N TYR A 9 -5.16 13.81 -7.96
CA TYR A 9 -4.82 13.01 -9.13
C TYR A 9 -6.13 12.51 -9.74
N VAL A 10 -6.27 12.69 -11.05
CA VAL A 10 -7.37 12.17 -11.86
C VAL A 10 -6.78 11.33 -12.99
N ASN A 11 -7.46 10.26 -13.36
CA ASN A 11 -6.94 9.30 -14.34
C ASN A 11 -7.43 9.57 -15.77
N TYR A 12 -8.53 10.32 -15.89
CA TYR A 12 -9.21 10.58 -17.16
C TYR A 12 -9.54 12.08 -17.31
N LEU A 13 -9.67 12.53 -18.55
CA LEU A 13 -10.01 13.93 -18.83
C LEU A 13 -11.45 14.30 -18.43
N ASP A 14 -12.38 13.35 -18.41
CA ASP A 14 -13.76 13.56 -17.95
C ASP A 14 -13.85 13.83 -16.43
N GLU A 15 -12.99 13.18 -15.64
CA GLU A 15 -12.80 13.48 -14.22
C GLU A 15 -12.22 14.89 -14.02
N LEU A 16 -11.24 15.28 -14.85
CA LEU A 16 -10.67 16.62 -14.81
C LEU A 16 -11.70 17.70 -15.15
N ALA A 17 -12.58 17.44 -16.13
CA ALA A 17 -13.63 18.36 -16.57
C ALA A 17 -14.63 18.75 -15.47
N GLN A 18 -14.80 17.91 -14.45
CA GLN A 18 -15.67 18.18 -13.30
C GLN A 18 -15.11 19.26 -12.37
N HIS A 19 -13.79 19.49 -12.44
CA HIS A 19 -13.08 20.42 -11.58
C HIS A 19 -12.55 21.67 -12.32
N ILE A 20 -12.39 21.60 -13.64
CA ILE A 20 -11.90 22.71 -14.46
C ILE A 20 -12.52 22.71 -15.87
N ASN A 21 -12.66 23.89 -16.46
CA ASN A 21 -13.15 24.02 -17.83
C ASN A 21 -12.05 23.63 -18.84
N LEU A 22 -12.23 22.48 -19.50
CA LEU A 22 -11.23 21.94 -20.43
C LEU A 22 -11.05 22.78 -21.70
N ASP A 23 -12.08 23.52 -22.14
CA ASP A 23 -12.01 24.33 -23.36
C ASP A 23 -11.02 25.50 -23.24
N GLN A 24 -10.70 25.89 -22.01
CA GLN A 24 -9.69 26.93 -21.73
C GLN A 24 -8.27 26.36 -21.60
N LEU A 25 -8.11 25.04 -21.61
CA LEU A 25 -6.81 24.39 -21.50
C LEU A 25 -6.31 23.96 -22.88
N ILE A 26 -5.05 24.27 -23.16
CA ILE A 26 -4.36 23.72 -24.33
C ILE A 26 -3.90 22.31 -23.97
N ILE A 27 -4.76 21.32 -24.22
CA ILE A 27 -4.44 19.91 -23.99
C ILE A 27 -3.72 19.36 -25.23
N PRO A 28 -2.48 18.86 -25.11
CA PRO A 28 -1.76 18.28 -26.25
C PRO A 28 -2.50 17.07 -26.85
N GLN A 29 -2.45 16.91 -28.17
CA GLN A 29 -3.12 15.80 -28.87
C GLN A 29 -2.71 14.42 -28.35
N GLN A 30 -1.44 14.23 -27.97
CA GLN A 30 -0.96 12.98 -27.38
C GLN A 30 -1.70 12.60 -26.08
N VAL A 31 -2.17 13.58 -25.32
CA VAL A 31 -2.94 13.35 -24.08
C VAL A 31 -4.37 12.92 -24.42
N LEU A 32 -4.98 13.53 -25.44
CA LEU A 32 -6.31 13.16 -25.94
C LEU A 32 -6.31 11.73 -26.51
N ASP A 33 -5.32 11.40 -27.35
CA ASP A 33 -5.16 10.06 -27.94
C ASP A 33 -4.95 8.99 -26.86
N HIS A 34 -4.20 9.33 -25.81
CA HIS A 34 -3.96 8.42 -24.68
C HIS A 34 -5.23 8.21 -23.85
N ASP A 35 -5.97 9.27 -23.54
CA ASP A 35 -7.25 9.20 -22.83
C ASP A 35 -8.27 8.34 -23.60
N GLU A 36 -8.39 8.53 -24.93
CA GLU A 36 -9.24 7.71 -25.79
C GLU A 36 -8.84 6.21 -25.75
N GLN A 37 -7.55 5.92 -25.79
CA GLN A 37 -7.05 4.54 -25.65
C GLN A 37 -7.36 3.94 -24.29
N LEU A 38 -7.25 4.72 -23.21
CA LEU A 38 -7.64 4.27 -21.87
C LEU A 38 -9.13 3.97 -21.81
N MET A 39 -10.00 4.83 -22.33
CA MET A 39 -11.45 4.62 -22.35
C MET A 39 -11.85 3.37 -23.16
N LEU A 40 -11.20 3.11 -24.29
CA LEU A 40 -11.43 1.91 -25.11
C LEU A 40 -11.00 0.61 -24.40
N LYS A 41 -9.92 0.66 -23.60
CA LYS A 41 -9.46 -0.47 -22.79
C LYS A 41 -10.42 -0.73 -21.63
N THR A 42 -10.94 0.32 -20.99
CA THR A 42 -11.93 0.20 -19.89
C THR A 42 -13.28 -0.34 -20.38
N ARG A 43 -13.72 -0.03 -21.61
CA ARG A 43 -14.98 -0.55 -22.17
C ARG A 43 -14.99 -2.04 -22.53
N LYS A 44 -13.83 -2.68 -22.65
CA LYS A 44 -13.75 -4.14 -22.90
C LYS A 44 -13.82 -4.97 -21.61
N ASN A 45 -13.69 -4.34 -20.43
CA ASN A 45 -13.80 -4.98 -19.13
C ASN A 45 -14.86 -4.25 -18.28
N LEU A 46 -16.13 -4.69 -18.32
CA LEU A 46 -17.11 -4.36 -17.29
C LEU A 46 -17.14 -5.51 -16.27
N PRO A 47 -16.93 -5.22 -14.97
CA PRO A 47 -18.05 -4.87 -14.09
C PRO A 47 -17.94 -3.47 -13.45
N THR A 48 -19.04 -2.75 -13.56
CA THR A 48 -19.72 -1.88 -12.58
C THR A 48 -18.91 -0.95 -11.65
N SER A 49 -19.29 0.34 -11.73
CA SER A 49 -19.07 1.46 -10.79
C SER A 49 -17.69 2.15 -10.79
N PRO A 50 -17.65 3.49 -10.60
CA PRO A 50 -16.39 4.23 -10.49
C PRO A 50 -15.58 3.67 -9.32
N PRO A 51 -14.24 3.76 -9.32
CA PRO A 51 -13.57 3.86 -8.04
C PRO A 51 -14.01 5.21 -7.47
N SER A 52 -15.15 5.20 -6.78
CA SER A 52 -15.10 5.78 -5.45
C SER A 52 -13.77 5.29 -4.88
N SER A 53 -12.97 6.18 -4.32
CA SER A 53 -12.28 5.81 -3.10
C SER A 53 -13.39 5.35 -2.13
N SER A 54 -13.93 4.15 -2.37
CA SER A 54 -14.50 3.35 -1.34
C SER A 54 -13.31 3.24 -0.43
N VAL A 55 -13.39 4.03 0.64
CA VAL A 55 -12.79 3.61 1.89
C VAL A 55 -13.37 2.22 2.06
N ALA A 56 -12.69 1.22 1.50
CA ALA A 56 -13.06 -0.16 1.63
C ALA A 56 -12.99 -0.33 3.13
N THR A 57 -14.15 -0.40 3.78
CA THR A 57 -14.20 -0.48 5.23
C THR A 57 -13.32 -1.66 5.60
N PRO A 58 -12.27 -1.45 6.41
CA PRO A 58 -11.30 -2.48 6.68
C PRO A 58 -12.07 -3.68 7.23
N ILE A 59 -12.03 -4.78 6.49
CA ILE A 59 -12.58 -6.05 6.96
C ILE A 59 -11.78 -6.51 8.18
N ALA A 60 -12.37 -7.34 9.04
CA ALA A 60 -11.75 -7.75 10.31
C ALA A 60 -10.32 -8.33 10.13
N THR A 61 -10.04 -8.95 8.99
CA THR A 61 -8.74 -9.53 8.66
C THR A 61 -7.73 -8.55 8.05
N THR A 62 -8.09 -7.27 7.90
CA THR A 62 -7.20 -6.25 7.31
C THR A 62 -5.93 -6.11 8.13
N GLN A 63 -4.77 -6.08 7.47
CA GLN A 63 -3.45 -5.97 8.08
C GLN A 63 -2.70 -4.71 7.62
N PHE A 64 -2.77 -4.35 6.34
CA PHE A 64 -2.09 -3.18 5.77
C PHE A 64 -3.06 -1.99 5.67
N GLY A 65 -2.56 -0.77 5.89
CA GLY A 65 -3.41 0.44 5.85
C GLY A 65 -4.43 0.50 6.98
N ALA A 66 -4.11 -0.11 8.14
CA ALA A 66 -4.95 -0.09 9.32
C ALA A 66 -4.12 0.20 10.58
N SER A 67 -4.75 0.85 11.56
CA SER A 67 -4.12 1.10 12.86
C SER A 67 -3.78 -0.19 13.61
N LEU A 68 -2.70 -0.16 14.40
CA LEU A 68 -2.31 -1.28 15.27
C LEU A 68 -3.42 -1.65 16.27
N GLN A 69 -4.19 -0.66 16.73
CA GLN A 69 -5.32 -0.87 17.63
C GLN A 69 -6.42 -1.71 16.96
N PHE A 70 -6.80 -1.37 15.72
CA PHE A 70 -7.75 -2.15 14.94
C PHE A 70 -7.28 -3.60 14.76
N ILE A 71 -6.02 -3.79 14.37
CA ILE A 71 -5.46 -5.12 14.14
C ILE A 71 -5.49 -5.95 15.43
N LYS A 72 -5.11 -5.35 16.57
CA LYS A 72 -5.15 -5.99 17.89
C LYS A 72 -6.56 -6.44 18.27
N GLU A 73 -7.56 -5.56 18.11
CA GLU A 73 -8.96 -5.86 18.45
C GLU A 73 -9.52 -7.01 17.61
N ASN A 74 -9.14 -7.10 16.34
CA ASN A 74 -9.56 -8.17 15.44
C ASN A 74 -8.68 -9.42 15.50
N ASN A 75 -7.58 -9.38 16.26
CA ASN A 75 -6.64 -10.50 16.46
C ASN A 75 -6.64 -11.01 17.91
N GLY A 76 -7.82 -11.08 18.54
CA GLY A 76 -7.97 -11.65 19.89
C GLY A 76 -7.23 -10.90 20.99
N GLY A 77 -6.87 -9.63 20.76
CA GLY A 77 -6.13 -8.80 21.72
C GLY A 77 -4.61 -8.97 21.70
N ASP A 78 -4.07 -9.77 20.78
CA ASP A 78 -2.62 -9.95 20.65
C ASP A 78 -1.94 -8.64 20.21
N PRO A 79 -0.93 -8.15 20.95
CA PRO A 79 -0.30 -6.87 20.64
C PRO A 79 0.55 -6.91 19.37
N ILE A 80 0.93 -8.09 18.87
CA ILE A 80 1.79 -8.21 17.69
C ILE A 80 0.95 -8.65 16.48
N PRO A 81 0.91 -7.83 15.40
CA PRO A 81 0.19 -8.17 14.17
C PRO A 81 0.61 -9.53 13.58
N PRO A 82 -0.34 -10.35 13.11
CA PRO A 82 -0.06 -11.65 12.49
C PRO A 82 0.99 -11.62 11.38
N ILE A 83 0.98 -10.58 10.53
CA ILE A 83 1.95 -10.46 9.45
C ILE A 83 3.37 -10.16 9.95
N VAL A 84 3.50 -9.43 11.06
CA VAL A 84 4.79 -9.16 11.69
C VAL A 84 5.38 -10.45 12.23
N LYS A 85 4.57 -11.27 12.93
CA LYS A 85 5.02 -12.59 13.42
C LYS A 85 5.50 -13.48 12.29
N GLN A 86 4.66 -13.68 11.27
CA GLN A 86 5.01 -14.53 10.13
C GLN A 86 6.30 -14.10 9.42
N CYS A 87 6.48 -12.80 9.18
CA CYS A 87 7.71 -12.29 8.58
C CYS A 87 8.92 -12.53 9.48
N VAL A 88 8.82 -12.24 10.78
CA VAL A 88 9.93 -12.42 11.73
C VAL A 88 10.29 -13.89 11.91
N ASP A 89 9.29 -14.76 12.09
CA ASP A 89 9.49 -16.20 12.26
C ASP A 89 10.21 -16.82 11.04
N PHE A 90 9.87 -16.37 9.83
CA PHE A 90 10.56 -16.79 8.61
C PHE A 90 12.00 -16.24 8.53
N LEU A 91 12.20 -14.98 8.92
CA LEU A 91 13.50 -14.30 8.87
C LEU A 91 14.47 -14.76 9.97
N ASP A 92 13.98 -15.36 11.05
CA ASP A 92 14.78 -15.91 12.15
C ASP A 92 15.35 -17.31 11.85
N THR A 93 15.05 -17.85 10.67
CA THR A 93 15.65 -19.13 10.21
C THR A 93 17.14 -18.96 9.86
N PRO A 94 18.00 -19.97 10.10
CA PRO A 94 19.44 -19.86 9.82
C PRO A 94 19.76 -19.43 8.38
N ASP A 95 19.01 -19.96 7.40
CA ASP A 95 19.23 -19.64 5.99
C ASP A 95 18.86 -18.18 5.66
N ALA A 96 17.79 -17.65 6.28
CA ALA A 96 17.39 -16.26 6.11
C ALA A 96 18.36 -15.28 6.78
N LEU A 97 18.92 -15.63 7.94
CA LEU A 97 19.89 -14.80 8.66
C LEU A 97 21.22 -14.64 7.90
N GLU A 98 21.65 -15.67 7.18
CA GLU A 98 22.87 -15.64 6.34
C GLU A 98 22.64 -15.00 4.96
N THR A 99 21.41 -14.55 4.66
CA THR A 99 21.08 -13.98 3.35
C THR A 99 21.70 -12.59 3.15
N GLU A 100 22.55 -12.47 2.12
CA GLU A 100 23.25 -11.23 1.80
C GLU A 100 22.28 -10.08 1.46
N GLY A 101 22.40 -8.98 2.19
CA GLY A 101 21.63 -7.77 1.91
C GLY A 101 20.16 -7.87 2.29
N ILE A 102 19.83 -8.68 3.30
CA ILE A 102 18.52 -8.67 3.94
C ILE A 102 18.12 -7.24 4.34
N PHE A 103 16.84 -6.89 4.16
CA PHE A 103 16.30 -5.53 4.27
C PHE A 103 16.87 -4.47 3.31
N ARG A 104 17.97 -4.71 2.59
CA ARG A 104 18.55 -3.79 1.59
C ARG A 104 18.02 -4.04 0.18
N ARG A 105 17.99 -5.30 -0.26
CA ARG A 105 17.57 -5.67 -1.62
C ARG A 105 16.05 -5.54 -1.81
N SER A 106 15.65 -5.28 -3.05
CA SER A 106 14.25 -5.20 -3.47
C SER A 106 13.70 -6.59 -3.77
N ALA A 107 12.39 -6.74 -3.61
CA ALA A 107 11.63 -7.92 -4.03
C ALA A 107 10.71 -7.56 -5.21
N ASN A 108 10.14 -8.58 -5.86
CA ASN A 108 9.20 -8.36 -6.95
C ASN A 108 7.93 -7.64 -6.45
N VAL A 109 7.66 -6.46 -6.99
CA VAL A 109 6.52 -5.61 -6.58
C VAL A 109 5.18 -6.30 -6.79
N ALA A 110 5.03 -7.10 -7.85
CA ALA A 110 3.78 -7.82 -8.12
C ALA A 110 3.51 -8.88 -7.03
N VAL A 111 4.55 -9.63 -6.66
CA VAL A 111 4.46 -10.65 -5.59
C VAL A 111 4.17 -9.99 -4.25
N VAL A 112 4.85 -8.90 -3.92
CA VAL A 112 4.61 -8.15 -2.68
C VAL A 112 3.17 -7.62 -2.60
N LYS A 113 2.60 -7.12 -3.71
CA LYS A 113 1.20 -6.69 -3.76
C LYS A 113 0.21 -7.85 -3.61
N GLU A 114 0.51 -8.98 -4.25
CA GLU A 114 -0.30 -10.19 -4.10
C GLU A 114 -0.32 -10.67 -2.65
N LEU A 115 0.84 -10.77 -2.00
CA LEU A 115 0.93 -11.19 -0.61
C LEU A 115 0.22 -10.20 0.33
N GLN A 116 0.33 -8.89 0.12
CA GLN A 116 -0.46 -7.91 0.87
C GLN A 116 -1.96 -8.15 0.76
N ASN A 117 -2.46 -8.37 -0.46
CA ASN A 117 -3.87 -8.65 -0.68
C ASN A 117 -4.30 -9.94 0.05
N ARG A 118 -3.48 -10.99 0.00
CA ARG A 118 -3.72 -12.24 0.74
C ARG A 118 -3.77 -12.01 2.24
N CYS A 119 -2.81 -11.27 2.79
CA CYS A 119 -2.77 -10.92 4.21
C CYS A 119 -4.05 -10.21 4.66
N ASN A 120 -4.49 -9.20 3.90
CA ASN A 120 -5.69 -8.43 4.21
C ASN A 120 -6.97 -9.28 4.18
N HIS A 121 -6.99 -10.38 3.43
CA HIS A 121 -8.10 -11.32 3.41
C HIS A 121 -7.95 -12.47 4.42
N GLY A 122 -6.93 -12.45 5.27
CA GLY A 122 -6.65 -13.51 6.24
C GLY A 122 -6.20 -14.83 5.58
N LEU A 123 -5.70 -14.77 4.35
CA LEU A 123 -5.20 -15.93 3.63
C LEU A 123 -3.73 -16.19 4.00
N PRO A 124 -3.29 -17.46 3.94
CA PRO A 124 -1.90 -17.82 4.24
C PRO A 124 -0.93 -17.16 3.26
N VAL A 125 0.21 -16.74 3.79
CA VAL A 125 1.32 -16.11 3.06
C VAL A 125 2.39 -17.16 2.82
N ASP A 126 2.89 -17.21 1.58
CA ASP A 126 4.03 -18.04 1.21
C ASP A 126 5.14 -17.11 0.71
N PHE A 127 6.30 -17.17 1.36
CA PHE A 127 7.46 -16.34 1.03
C PHE A 127 8.32 -16.94 -0.09
N GLN A 128 7.96 -18.12 -0.63
CA GLN A 128 8.67 -18.77 -1.74
C GLN A 128 10.15 -18.99 -1.46
N ASP A 129 10.49 -19.29 -0.20
CA ASP A 129 11.87 -19.42 0.29
C ASP A 129 12.77 -18.18 -0.02
N ASP A 130 12.18 -16.99 -0.22
CA ASP A 130 12.89 -15.74 -0.49
C ASP A 130 12.82 -14.77 0.72
N PRO A 131 13.89 -14.66 1.52
CA PRO A 131 14.00 -13.72 2.63
C PRO A 131 13.79 -12.25 2.24
N HIS A 132 14.10 -11.86 1.00
CA HIS A 132 13.87 -10.50 0.55
C HIS A 132 12.38 -10.18 0.42
N ILE A 133 11.53 -11.17 0.09
CA ILE A 133 10.07 -10.98 0.07
C ILE A 133 9.56 -10.69 1.47
N ALA A 134 9.89 -11.53 2.46
CA ALA A 134 9.49 -11.33 3.85
C ALA A 134 10.00 -9.98 4.41
N ALA A 135 11.26 -9.64 4.15
CA ALA A 135 11.85 -8.37 4.56
C ALA A 135 11.16 -7.16 3.93
N VAL A 136 10.82 -7.22 2.64
CA VAL A 136 10.10 -6.14 1.95
C VAL A 136 8.65 -6.04 2.43
N LEU A 137 7.99 -7.15 2.69
CA LEU A 137 6.63 -7.18 3.20
C LEU A 137 6.56 -6.59 4.61
N LEU A 138 7.50 -6.94 5.50
CA LEU A 138 7.61 -6.37 6.84
C LEU A 138 7.84 -4.85 6.81
N LYS A 139 8.78 -4.37 5.99
CA LYS A 139 9.00 -2.93 5.79
C LYS A 139 7.77 -2.23 5.22
N THR A 140 7.01 -2.92 4.37
CA THR A 140 5.79 -2.38 3.76
C THR A 140 4.68 -2.23 4.78
N PHE A 141 4.50 -3.24 5.64
CA PHE A 141 3.56 -3.18 6.75
C PHE A 141 3.82 -1.95 7.63
N LEU A 142 5.07 -1.76 8.08
CA LEU A 142 5.44 -0.63 8.94
C LEU A 142 5.25 0.74 8.26
N ARG A 143 5.48 0.80 6.94
CA ARG A 143 5.33 2.05 6.16
C ARG A 143 3.86 2.42 5.93
N GLU A 144 2.99 1.42 5.86
CA GLU A 144 1.57 1.58 5.52
C GLU A 144 0.66 1.62 6.75
N LEU A 145 1.21 1.67 7.97
CA LEU A 145 0.42 1.99 9.15
C LEU A 145 -0.21 3.38 9.02
N ASP A 146 -1.43 3.53 9.54
CA ASP A 146 -2.17 4.80 9.57
C ASP A 146 -1.39 5.92 10.27
N GLU A 147 -0.56 5.54 11.25
CA GLU A 147 0.36 6.38 11.98
C GLU A 147 1.74 5.70 12.02
N PRO A 148 2.87 6.44 11.94
CA PRO A 148 4.19 5.87 12.11
C PRO A 148 4.29 5.06 13.40
N LEU A 149 5.08 3.98 13.40
CA LEU A 149 5.28 3.17 14.61
C LEU A 149 5.76 4.00 15.81
N MET A 150 6.57 5.02 15.54
CA MET A 150 7.06 5.95 16.56
C MET A 150 6.09 7.08 16.89
N THR A 151 4.85 7.04 16.39
CA THR A 151 3.79 8.05 16.56
C THR A 151 4.16 9.44 16.04
N PHE A 152 3.17 10.30 15.84
CA PHE A 152 3.42 11.71 15.54
C PHE A 152 3.85 12.51 16.78
N GLU A 153 3.45 12.07 17.98
CA GLU A 153 3.74 12.75 19.24
C GLU A 153 5.25 12.77 19.55
N LEU A 154 5.96 11.67 19.26
CA LEU A 154 7.41 11.58 19.50
C LEU A 154 8.27 12.17 18.38
N TYR A 155 7.66 12.76 17.34
CA TYR A 155 8.40 13.23 16.16
C TYR A 155 9.49 14.26 16.51
N ASP A 156 9.14 15.26 17.32
CA ASP A 156 10.08 16.32 17.70
C ASP A 156 11.22 15.76 18.58
N GLU A 157 10.91 14.85 19.50
CA GLU A 157 11.91 14.20 20.35
C GLU A 157 12.90 13.35 19.54
N ILE A 158 12.40 12.58 18.57
CA ILE A 158 13.22 11.69 17.73
C ILE A 158 14.09 12.49 16.77
N THR A 159 13.56 13.56 16.17
CA THR A 159 14.32 14.37 15.20
C THR A 159 15.36 15.28 15.84
N GLN A 160 15.25 15.53 17.15
CA GLN A 160 16.21 16.32 17.92
C GLN A 160 17.22 15.46 18.69
N PHE A 161 17.12 14.13 18.60
CA PHE A 161 18.05 13.20 19.23
C PHE A 161 19.44 13.32 18.59
N GLN A 162 20.44 13.75 19.38
CA GLN A 162 21.85 13.88 18.98
C GLN A 162 22.66 12.61 19.26
#